data_AF-I3YJH0-F1
#
_entry.id   AF-I3YJH0-F1
#
_cell.length_a   1.000
_cell.length_b   1.000
_cell.length_c   1.000
_cell.angle_alpha   90.00
_cell.angle_beta   90.00
_cell.angle_gamma   90.00
#
_symmetry.space_group_name_H-M   'P 1'
#
loop_
_entity.id
_entity.type
_entity.pdbx_description
1 polymer ?
#
loop_
_entity_poly.entity_id
_entity_poly.type
_entity_poly.pdbx_seq_one_letter_code
_entity_poly.pdbx_strand_id
1 'polypeptide(L)'
;MEDNQALAALEQVLLAARIAHTTGTEAEWTTANPVLLKGEVGFVEGTSPVKFKVGDGTKTWSALSWGQPTTLAQLAADATHRLVTDTQIAGWNNKAEKTPATHAADGLMSAADKTKLDGIAAGANNYQHPATHAASMIAEDATHRFATDAEKAKWNLEYTIEKVATESGFASTYHLKKGGNKVGVSINIPLDQVLRGSSIKTVTTANTPYTGAKVGDKYVEFLFQNNNTPQYLPVQDLVDVYKGDGTYIEVSASNVIQLKYDALKNRLKTDFDAVYDAKGAGTAAAKSALDEFKASTLVIQCTIPGMS
;
A
#
# COMPACT_ATOMS: atom_id res chain seq x y z
N MET A 1 -124.98 57.00 30.64
CA MET A 1 -125.32 55.78 29.87
C MET A 1 -124.66 55.78 28.51
N GLU A 2 -124.41 56.95 27.88
CA GLU A 2 -123.62 57.07 26.64
C GLU A 2 -122.12 56.73 26.80
N ASP A 3 -121.49 57.12 27.91
CA ASP A 3 -120.03 56.87 28.11
C ASP A 3 -119.64 55.38 28.16
N ASN A 4 -120.52 54.51 28.69
CA ASN A 4 -120.25 53.07 28.76
C ASN A 4 -120.37 52.37 27.40
N GLN A 5 -121.16 52.92 26.47
CA GLN A 5 -121.24 52.41 25.09
C GLN A 5 -120.01 52.84 24.28
N ALA A 6 -119.48 54.04 24.51
CA ALA A 6 -118.27 54.52 23.86
C ALA A 6 -117.02 53.72 24.30
N LEU A 7 -116.91 53.35 25.58
CA LEU A 7 -115.80 52.53 26.07
C LEU A 7 -115.85 51.10 25.52
N ALA A 8 -117.03 50.47 25.49
CA ALA A 8 -117.19 49.14 24.92
C ALA A 8 -116.90 49.11 23.40
N ALA A 9 -117.27 50.17 22.67
CA ALA A 9 -116.92 50.34 21.26
C ALA A 9 -115.42 50.54 21.07
N LEU A 10 -114.77 51.33 21.94
CA LEU A 10 -113.33 51.55 21.90
C LEU A 10 -112.54 50.27 22.21
N GLU A 11 -112.98 49.47 23.20
CA GLU A 11 -112.37 48.17 23.50
C GLU A 11 -112.56 47.16 22.37
N GLN A 12 -113.73 47.13 21.72
CA GLN A 12 -113.97 46.35 20.51
C GLN A 12 -113.05 46.79 19.37
N VAL A 13 -112.87 48.10 19.16
CA VAL A 13 -111.95 48.66 18.16
C VAL A 13 -110.49 48.35 18.50
N LEU A 14 -110.08 48.45 19.77
CA LEU A 14 -108.72 48.09 20.20
C LEU A 14 -108.46 46.58 20.11
N LEU A 15 -109.47 45.75 20.39
CA LEU A 15 -109.38 44.30 20.27
C LEU A 15 -109.33 43.88 18.79
N ALA A 16 -110.11 44.53 17.93
CA ALA A 16 -110.05 44.38 16.48
C ALA A 16 -108.75 44.96 15.86
N ALA A 17 -108.12 45.94 16.52
CA ALA A 17 -106.83 46.51 16.12
C ALA A 17 -105.63 45.63 16.51
N ARG A 18 -105.83 44.48 17.17
CA ARG A 18 -104.76 43.51 17.38
C ARG A 18 -104.43 42.84 16.05
N ILE A 19 -103.20 43.04 15.58
CA ILE A 19 -102.70 42.41 14.36
C ILE A 19 -102.51 40.91 14.64
N ALA A 20 -103.35 40.07 14.04
CA ALA A 20 -103.11 38.63 13.98
C ALA A 20 -102.13 38.37 12.83
N HIS A 21 -101.00 37.75 13.15
CA HIS A 21 -100.08 37.25 12.12
C HIS A 21 -100.51 35.86 11.67
N THR A 22 -100.17 35.50 10.44
CA THR A 22 -100.38 34.14 9.94
C THR A 22 -99.42 33.20 10.67
N THR A 23 -99.96 32.18 11.33
CA THR A 23 -99.18 31.19 12.10
C THR A 23 -99.53 29.77 11.66
N GLY A 24 -98.64 28.81 11.98
CA GLY A 24 -98.84 27.40 11.72
C GLY A 24 -97.61 26.59 12.12
N THR A 25 -97.75 25.27 12.22
CA THR A 25 -96.64 24.34 12.45
C THR A 25 -95.75 24.22 11.21
N GLU A 26 -94.52 23.70 11.36
CA GLU A 26 -93.58 23.55 10.25
C GLU A 26 -94.14 22.63 9.14
N ALA A 27 -94.93 21.63 9.52
CA ALA A 27 -95.61 20.71 8.60
C ALA A 27 -96.76 21.39 7.83
N GLU A 28 -97.59 22.19 8.51
CA GLU A 28 -98.70 22.92 7.88
C GLU A 28 -98.20 23.92 6.85
N TRP A 29 -97.17 24.70 7.20
CA TRP A 29 -96.56 25.66 6.28
C TRP A 29 -95.90 24.99 5.06
N THR A 30 -95.25 23.83 5.26
CA THR A 30 -94.62 23.07 4.17
C THR A 30 -95.67 22.49 3.23
N THR A 31 -96.80 22.05 3.77
CA THR A 31 -97.89 21.42 2.99
C THR A 31 -98.70 22.45 2.22
N ALA A 32 -99.13 23.53 2.89
CA ALA A 32 -99.90 24.61 2.25
C ALA A 32 -99.03 25.43 1.27
N ASN A 33 -97.74 25.60 1.61
CA ASN A 33 -96.73 26.34 0.85
C ASN A 33 -97.22 27.64 0.17
N PRO A 34 -97.91 28.53 0.90
CA PRO A 34 -98.59 29.68 0.29
C PRO A 34 -97.58 30.74 -0.18
N VAL A 35 -98.00 31.58 -1.13
CA VAL A 35 -97.32 32.85 -1.44
C VAL A 35 -97.83 33.91 -0.48
N LEU A 36 -96.98 34.31 0.47
CA LEU A 36 -97.30 35.38 1.42
C LEU A 36 -97.21 36.74 0.74
N LEU A 37 -98.09 37.67 1.12
CA LEU A 37 -98.06 39.03 0.61
C LEU A 37 -96.72 39.72 0.93
N LYS A 38 -96.35 40.72 0.14
CA LYS A 38 -95.10 41.45 0.38
C LYS A 38 -95.15 42.13 1.75
N GLY A 39 -94.22 41.76 2.63
CA GLY A 39 -94.14 42.23 4.02
C GLY A 39 -94.97 41.44 5.03
N GLU A 40 -95.80 40.48 4.59
CA GLU A 40 -96.53 39.61 5.50
C GLU A 40 -95.57 38.65 6.23
N VAL A 41 -95.72 38.54 7.54
CA VAL A 41 -94.87 37.68 8.37
C VAL A 41 -95.62 36.39 8.71
N GLY A 42 -95.03 35.25 8.34
CA GLY A 42 -95.51 33.94 8.77
C GLY A 42 -94.62 33.38 9.87
N PHE A 43 -95.23 32.94 10.97
CA PHE A 43 -94.53 32.37 12.13
C PHE A 43 -94.70 30.85 12.22
N VAL A 44 -93.64 30.15 12.63
CA VAL A 44 -93.67 28.71 12.90
C VAL A 44 -93.89 28.45 14.39
N GLU A 45 -95.03 27.86 14.70
CA GLU A 45 -95.41 27.52 16.07
C GLU A 45 -94.50 26.44 16.67
N GLY A 46 -94.27 26.53 17.98
CA GLY A 46 -93.51 25.53 18.74
C GLY A 46 -91.98 25.58 18.61
N THR A 47 -91.41 26.64 18.00
CA THR A 47 -89.96 26.78 17.81
C THR A 47 -89.32 27.79 18.79
N SER A 48 -88.09 27.53 19.25
CA SER A 48 -87.29 28.46 20.07
C SER A 48 -85.81 28.44 19.65
N PRO A 49 -85.24 29.56 19.16
CA PRO A 49 -85.90 30.84 18.92
C PRO A 49 -87.01 30.73 17.86
N VAL A 50 -88.00 31.62 17.92
CA VAL A 50 -89.15 31.60 17.01
C VAL A 50 -88.66 31.75 15.56
N LYS A 51 -88.95 30.75 14.74
CA LYS A 51 -88.69 30.81 13.30
C LYS A 51 -89.81 31.58 12.61
N PHE A 52 -89.45 32.47 11.70
CA PHE A 52 -90.40 33.21 10.86
C PHE A 52 -89.82 33.50 9.50
N LYS A 53 -90.69 33.71 8.50
CA LYS A 53 -90.32 34.22 7.17
C LYS A 53 -91.17 35.43 6.82
N VAL A 54 -90.63 36.31 5.98
CA VAL A 54 -91.35 37.49 5.48
C VAL A 54 -91.64 37.29 4.00
N GLY A 55 -92.91 37.42 3.62
CA GLY A 55 -93.37 37.34 2.24
C GLY A 55 -92.77 38.45 1.37
N ASP A 56 -92.47 38.11 0.13
CA ASP A 56 -92.06 39.08 -0.89
C ASP A 56 -93.17 39.37 -1.91
N GLY A 57 -94.33 38.72 -1.76
CA GLY A 57 -95.48 38.83 -2.65
C GLY A 57 -95.41 37.95 -3.89
N THR A 58 -94.37 37.14 -4.06
CA THR A 58 -94.13 36.35 -5.28
C THR A 58 -93.70 34.90 -5.03
N LYS A 59 -92.83 34.67 -4.04
CA LYS A 59 -92.30 33.34 -3.69
C LYS A 59 -93.22 32.60 -2.73
N THR A 60 -93.31 31.29 -2.88
CA THR A 60 -93.97 30.40 -1.91
C THR A 60 -93.15 30.31 -0.62
N TRP A 61 -93.80 29.94 0.49
CA TRP A 61 -93.19 29.79 1.81
C TRP A 61 -91.86 29.02 1.81
N SER A 62 -91.77 27.91 1.07
CA SER A 62 -90.57 27.09 0.99
C SER A 62 -89.40 27.81 0.30
N ALA A 63 -89.68 28.73 -0.62
CA ALA A 63 -88.69 29.51 -1.36
C ALA A 63 -88.31 30.84 -0.68
N LEU A 64 -89.01 31.25 0.37
CA LEU A 64 -88.64 32.41 1.19
C LEU A 64 -87.47 32.09 2.13
N SER A 65 -86.64 33.09 2.43
CA SER A 65 -85.55 32.98 3.41
C SER A 65 -86.07 33.16 4.84
N TRP A 66 -85.39 32.54 5.81
CA TRP A 66 -85.69 32.72 7.23
C TRP A 66 -85.33 34.12 7.70
N GLY A 67 -86.21 34.73 8.49
CA GLY A 67 -86.08 36.08 9.05
C GLY A 67 -85.09 36.20 10.22
N GLN A 68 -84.46 35.08 10.62
CA GLN A 68 -83.30 35.06 11.49
C GLN A 68 -82.07 34.66 10.68
N PRO A 69 -81.32 35.61 10.08
CA PRO A 69 -80.08 35.27 9.41
C PRO A 69 -79.01 35.02 10.47
N THR A 70 -78.87 33.82 11.03
CA THR A 70 -77.65 33.51 11.79
C THR A 70 -76.50 33.22 10.82
N THR A 71 -76.12 34.20 10.02
CA THR A 71 -74.88 34.12 9.25
C THR A 71 -73.74 34.57 10.15
N LEU A 72 -72.59 33.89 10.04
CA LEU A 72 -71.38 34.24 10.79
C LEU A 72 -70.96 35.71 10.57
N ALA A 73 -71.39 36.31 9.45
CA ALA A 73 -71.19 37.71 9.09
C ALA A 73 -71.90 38.72 10.01
N GLN A 74 -72.91 38.30 10.78
CA GLN A 74 -73.56 39.16 11.79
C GLN A 74 -72.80 39.21 13.12
N LEU A 75 -71.80 38.36 13.31
CA LEU A 75 -70.87 38.47 14.42
C LEU A 75 -69.97 39.67 14.14
N ALA A 76 -70.39 40.86 14.56
CA ALA A 76 -69.56 42.05 14.47
C ALA A 76 -68.20 41.75 15.13
N ALA A 77 -67.10 42.14 14.51
CA ALA A 77 -65.76 41.99 15.09
C ALA A 77 -65.52 43.03 16.21
N ASP A 78 -66.49 43.19 17.11
CA ASP A 78 -66.36 44.01 18.31
C ASP A 78 -66.02 43.14 19.53
N ALA A 79 -65.56 43.79 20.59
CA ALA A 79 -65.08 43.12 21.79
C ALA A 79 -66.15 42.32 22.55
N THR A 80 -67.45 42.51 22.24
CA THR A 80 -68.57 41.83 22.90
C THR A 80 -69.08 40.59 22.16
N HIS A 81 -68.71 40.43 20.88
CA HIS A 81 -69.11 39.30 20.04
C HIS A 81 -67.97 38.33 19.73
N ARG A 82 -66.72 38.66 20.09
CA ARG A 82 -65.57 37.76 19.92
C ARG A 82 -65.50 36.74 21.07
N LEU A 83 -65.33 35.45 20.76
CA LEU A 83 -65.16 34.36 21.76
C LEU A 83 -63.89 34.48 22.63
N VAL A 84 -63.00 35.41 22.27
CA VAL A 84 -61.77 35.75 22.98
C VAL A 84 -61.68 37.27 23.15
N THR A 85 -61.14 37.73 24.28
CA THR A 85 -60.93 39.15 24.56
C THR A 85 -59.61 39.65 23.95
N ASP A 86 -59.48 40.97 23.73
CA ASP A 86 -58.21 41.56 23.27
C ASP A 86 -57.10 41.31 24.29
N THR A 87 -57.46 41.28 25.57
CA THR A 87 -56.55 40.91 26.68
C THR A 87 -56.01 39.50 26.52
N GLN A 88 -56.84 38.52 26.15
CA GLN A 88 -56.39 37.14 25.92
C GLN A 88 -55.48 37.05 24.68
N ILE A 89 -55.82 37.75 23.59
CA ILE A 89 -55.00 37.80 22.37
C ILE A 89 -53.63 38.42 22.68
N ALA A 90 -53.61 39.57 23.35
CA ALA A 90 -52.38 40.23 23.78
C ALA A 90 -51.56 39.34 24.72
N GLY A 91 -52.21 38.66 25.66
CA GLY A 91 -51.58 37.70 26.56
C GLY A 91 -50.89 36.57 25.82
N TRP A 92 -51.56 35.93 24.85
CA TRP A 92 -50.94 34.87 24.04
C TRP A 92 -49.79 35.37 23.19
N ASN A 93 -49.95 36.55 22.57
CA ASN A 93 -48.88 37.16 21.77
C ASN A 93 -47.63 37.50 22.59
N ASN A 94 -47.77 37.69 23.90
CA ASN A 94 -46.71 38.02 24.84
C ASN A 94 -46.11 36.79 25.57
N LYS A 95 -46.61 35.57 25.34
CA LYS A 95 -46.10 34.36 26.02
C LYS A 95 -44.72 33.91 25.53
N ALA A 96 -44.38 34.19 24.28
CA ALA A 96 -43.08 33.83 23.72
C ALA A 96 -42.13 35.02 23.83
N GLU A 97 -40.94 34.78 24.38
CA GLU A 97 -39.84 35.74 24.33
C GLU A 97 -39.41 35.92 22.86
N LYS A 98 -39.25 37.18 22.44
CA LYS A 98 -38.90 37.54 21.06
C LYS A 98 -37.64 38.39 20.99
N THR A 99 -37.16 38.84 22.15
CA THR A 99 -35.96 39.67 22.24
C THR A 99 -34.71 38.77 22.28
N PRO A 100 -33.66 39.12 21.52
CA PRO A 100 -32.38 38.45 21.64
C PRO A 100 -31.82 38.58 23.06
N ALA A 101 -31.16 37.53 23.56
CA ALA A 101 -30.48 37.58 24.83
C ALA A 101 -29.36 38.63 24.82
N THR A 102 -29.22 39.37 25.92
CA THR A 102 -28.10 40.28 26.14
C THR A 102 -27.19 39.72 27.23
N HIS A 103 -26.08 40.40 27.51
CA HIS A 103 -25.22 40.02 28.64
C HIS A 103 -25.86 40.27 30.01
N ALA A 104 -26.92 41.09 30.08
CA ALA A 104 -27.55 41.51 31.34
C ALA A 104 -28.95 40.93 31.56
N ALA A 105 -29.61 40.43 30.52
CA ALA A 105 -30.98 39.94 30.58
C ALA A 105 -31.17 38.74 29.66
N ASP A 106 -31.95 37.77 30.15
CA ASP A 106 -32.40 36.62 29.38
C ASP A 106 -33.24 37.08 28.17
N GLY A 107 -33.23 36.27 27.12
CA GLY A 107 -34.03 36.46 25.91
C GLY A 107 -34.34 35.10 25.30
N LEU A 108 -34.07 34.93 24.00
CA LEU A 108 -34.15 33.63 23.33
C LEU A 108 -33.21 32.53 23.90
N MET A 109 -32.25 32.91 24.75
CA MET A 109 -31.44 32.04 25.60
C MET A 109 -31.09 32.79 26.90
N SER A 110 -30.42 32.13 27.85
CA SER A 110 -30.02 32.79 29.10
C SER A 110 -28.91 33.82 28.86
N ALA A 111 -28.88 34.88 29.67
CA ALA A 111 -27.79 35.86 29.67
C ALA A 111 -26.42 35.21 30.00
N ALA A 112 -26.45 34.17 30.84
CA ALA A 112 -25.28 33.39 31.20
C ALA A 112 -24.72 32.63 29.99
N ASP A 113 -25.58 31.97 29.21
CA ASP A 113 -25.18 31.25 28.00
C ASP A 113 -24.71 32.23 26.91
N LYS A 114 -25.37 33.39 26.74
CA LYS A 114 -24.90 34.46 25.84
C LYS A 114 -23.48 34.88 26.18
N THR A 115 -23.23 35.20 27.44
CA THR A 115 -21.92 35.65 27.92
C THR A 115 -20.86 34.58 27.70
N LYS A 116 -21.21 33.31 27.95
CA LYS A 116 -20.30 32.18 27.71
C LYS A 116 -19.98 32.00 26.23
N LEU A 117 -20.98 32.06 25.36
CA LEU A 117 -20.81 31.86 23.91
C LEU A 117 -20.09 33.03 23.24
N ASP A 118 -20.35 34.27 23.64
CA ASP A 118 -19.66 35.46 23.12
C ASP A 118 -18.19 35.52 23.53
N GLY A 119 -17.83 34.91 24.66
CA GLY A 119 -16.45 34.76 25.10
C GLY A 119 -15.64 33.74 24.28
N ILE A 120 -16.29 32.96 23.41
CA ILE A 120 -15.63 31.97 22.57
C ILE A 120 -15.07 32.67 21.32
N ALA A 121 -13.75 32.73 21.20
CA ALA A 121 -13.09 33.29 20.01
C ALA A 121 -13.52 32.53 18.73
N ALA A 122 -13.60 33.26 17.60
CA ALA A 122 -13.88 32.65 16.31
C ALA A 122 -12.84 31.56 16.00
N GLY A 123 -13.30 30.33 15.74
CA GLY A 123 -12.43 29.18 15.50
C GLY A 123 -11.86 28.52 16.76
N ALA A 124 -12.33 28.87 17.96
CA ALA A 124 -12.03 28.10 19.16
C ALA A 124 -12.39 26.62 18.95
N ASN A 125 -11.50 25.72 19.38
CA ASN A 125 -11.56 24.27 19.14
C ASN A 125 -11.33 23.81 17.68
N ASN A 126 -10.86 24.66 16.77
CA ASN A 126 -10.32 24.20 15.48
C ASN A 126 -8.94 23.54 15.67
N TYR A 127 -8.90 22.44 16.40
CA TYR A 127 -7.67 21.65 16.58
C TYR A 127 -7.45 20.77 15.36
N GLN A 128 -6.50 21.16 14.52
CA GLN A 128 -5.99 20.28 13.46
C GLN A 128 -4.81 19.49 14.02
N HIS A 129 -4.99 18.18 14.15
CA HIS A 129 -3.93 17.29 14.57
C HIS A 129 -2.82 17.26 13.50
N PRO A 130 -1.53 17.39 13.88
CA PRO A 130 -0.45 17.38 12.91
C PRO A 130 -0.32 16.00 12.24
N ALA A 131 0.16 15.96 10.99
CA ALA A 131 0.39 14.70 10.28
C ALA A 131 1.53 13.87 10.89
N THR A 132 2.47 14.53 11.56
CA THR A 132 3.62 13.91 12.23
C THR A 132 3.91 14.63 13.55
N HIS A 133 4.50 13.89 14.49
CA HIS A 133 5.01 14.43 15.75
C HIS A 133 6.52 14.23 15.79
N ALA A 134 7.26 15.24 16.23
CA ALA A 134 8.68 15.06 16.54
C ALA A 134 8.82 14.12 17.75
N ALA A 135 9.79 13.20 17.71
CA ALA A 135 10.05 12.30 18.84
C ALA A 135 10.33 13.05 20.15
N SER A 136 10.85 14.28 20.07
CA SER A 136 11.06 15.18 21.23
C SER A 136 9.78 15.58 21.96
N MET A 137 8.60 15.32 21.40
CA MET A 137 7.31 15.51 22.08
C MET A 137 7.06 14.46 23.15
N ILE A 138 7.77 13.32 23.13
CA ILE A 138 7.65 12.27 24.12
C ILE A 138 8.59 12.58 25.29
N ALA A 139 8.04 12.78 26.48
CA ALA A 139 8.81 12.75 27.70
C ALA A 139 9.21 11.29 27.98
N GLU A 140 10.49 10.99 27.81
CA GLU A 140 11.00 9.62 27.96
C GLU A 140 10.93 9.15 29.43
N ASP A 141 10.34 7.98 29.66
CA ASP A 141 10.34 7.27 30.95
C ASP A 141 10.61 5.76 30.77
N ALA A 142 10.57 4.97 31.84
CA ALA A 142 10.86 3.53 31.77
C ALA A 142 9.91 2.75 30.83
N THR A 143 8.73 3.28 30.55
CA THR A 143 7.67 2.69 29.70
C THR A 143 7.46 3.41 28.36
N HIS A 144 7.95 4.64 28.22
CA HIS A 144 7.76 5.50 27.04
C HIS A 144 9.10 5.86 26.38
N ARG A 145 9.86 4.84 25.95
CA ARG A 145 11.10 5.00 25.17
C ARG A 145 11.11 4.07 23.97
N PHE A 146 11.65 4.56 22.84
CA PHE A 146 11.81 3.74 21.62
C PHE A 146 12.88 2.67 21.76
N ALA A 147 13.91 2.94 22.56
CA ALA A 147 14.97 2.00 22.89
C ALA A 147 15.57 2.36 24.25
N THR A 148 15.84 1.35 25.06
CA THR A 148 16.52 1.52 26.35
C THR A 148 18.02 1.71 26.17
N ASP A 149 18.69 2.33 27.14
CA ASP A 149 20.14 2.51 27.08
C ASP A 149 20.89 1.16 27.16
N ALA A 150 20.28 0.14 27.78
CA ALA A 150 20.80 -1.22 27.81
C ALA A 150 20.79 -1.88 26.42
N GLU A 151 19.72 -1.71 25.64
CA GLU A 151 19.65 -2.19 24.26
C GLU A 151 20.69 -1.49 23.37
N LYS A 152 20.80 -0.15 23.50
CA LYS A 152 21.81 0.64 22.79
C LYS A 152 23.23 0.18 23.12
N ALA A 153 23.52 -0.07 24.39
CA ALA A 153 24.83 -0.57 24.83
C ALA A 153 25.15 -1.93 24.19
N LYS A 154 24.16 -2.84 24.08
CA LYS A 154 24.34 -4.14 23.43
C LYS A 154 24.60 -4.02 21.92
N TRP A 155 23.96 -3.08 21.23
CA TRP A 155 24.19 -2.87 19.79
C TRP A 155 25.58 -2.30 19.51
N ASN A 156 26.04 -1.40 20.38
CA ASN A 156 27.33 -0.71 20.30
C ASN A 156 28.52 -1.55 20.80
N LEU A 157 28.31 -2.80 21.20
CA LEU A 157 29.42 -3.70 21.52
C LEU A 157 30.35 -3.86 20.32
N GLU A 158 31.64 -3.69 20.56
CA GLU A 158 32.68 -3.85 19.55
C GLU A 158 32.85 -5.31 19.12
N TYR A 159 33.32 -5.48 17.89
CA TYR A 159 33.77 -6.77 17.39
C TYR A 159 35.26 -6.95 17.68
N THR A 160 35.61 -8.08 18.29
CA THR A 160 36.99 -8.42 18.63
C THR A 160 37.34 -9.81 18.12
N ILE A 161 38.61 -10.04 17.80
CA ILE A 161 39.12 -11.37 17.44
C ILE A 161 39.89 -11.93 18.62
N GLU A 162 39.54 -13.14 19.06
CA GLU A 162 40.22 -13.83 20.15
C GLU A 162 40.85 -15.12 19.62
N LYS A 163 42.13 -15.34 19.94
CA LYS A 163 42.79 -16.63 19.72
C LYS A 163 42.29 -17.65 20.74
N VAL A 164 41.85 -18.80 20.26
CA VAL A 164 41.37 -19.90 21.10
C VAL A 164 42.23 -21.15 20.92
N ALA A 165 41.85 -22.24 21.58
CA ALA A 165 42.46 -23.54 21.36
C ALA A 165 42.36 -23.92 19.87
N THR A 166 43.49 -24.28 19.28
CA THR A 166 43.59 -24.63 17.85
C THR A 166 42.82 -25.92 17.58
N GLU A 167 41.92 -25.87 16.60
CA GLU A 167 41.24 -27.04 16.08
C GLU A 167 42.23 -27.95 15.33
N SER A 168 42.04 -29.27 15.42
CA SER A 168 42.94 -30.25 14.79
C SER A 168 43.06 -30.02 13.29
N GLY A 169 44.29 -30.07 12.76
CA GLY A 169 44.58 -29.85 11.34
C GLY A 169 44.81 -28.39 10.91
N PHE A 170 44.75 -27.45 11.85
CA PHE A 170 45.01 -26.03 11.60
C PHE A 170 46.22 -25.52 12.39
N ALA A 171 46.82 -24.41 11.94
CA ALA A 171 47.92 -23.75 12.64
C ALA A 171 47.44 -22.92 13.83
N SER A 172 46.26 -22.31 13.71
CA SER A 172 45.62 -21.53 14.77
C SER A 172 44.12 -21.38 14.49
N THR A 173 43.34 -21.26 15.57
CA THR A 173 41.90 -20.99 15.50
C THR A 173 41.58 -19.70 16.24
N TYR A 174 40.76 -18.87 15.63
CA TYR A 174 40.26 -17.62 16.20
C TYR A 174 38.75 -17.58 16.21
N HIS A 175 38.17 -16.94 17.22
CA HIS A 175 36.75 -16.62 17.25
C HIS A 175 36.56 -15.12 17.03
N LEU A 176 35.63 -14.76 16.15
CA LEU A 176 35.05 -13.42 16.15
C LEU A 176 34.06 -13.33 17.31
N LYS A 177 34.20 -12.33 18.16
CA LYS A 177 33.26 -12.03 19.24
C LYS A 177 32.61 -10.67 19.02
N LYS A 178 31.36 -10.53 19.46
CA LYS A 178 30.72 -9.23 19.69
C LYS A 178 30.51 -9.06 21.19
N GLY A 179 31.26 -8.16 21.80
CA GLY A 179 31.44 -8.16 23.24
C GLY A 179 31.99 -9.51 23.73
N GLY A 180 31.35 -10.14 24.72
CA GLY A 180 31.80 -11.42 25.29
C GLY A 180 31.40 -12.68 24.51
N ASN A 181 30.54 -12.59 23.50
CA ASN A 181 29.91 -13.76 22.87
C ASN A 181 30.51 -14.07 21.48
N LYS A 182 30.74 -15.36 21.18
CA LYS A 182 31.17 -15.83 19.85
C LYS A 182 30.09 -15.51 18.81
N VAL A 183 30.52 -15.02 17.65
CA VAL A 183 29.69 -14.74 16.49
C VAL A 183 30.17 -15.57 15.31
N GLY A 184 29.26 -16.34 14.73
CA GLY A 184 29.55 -17.15 13.55
C GLY A 184 30.47 -18.34 13.81
N VAL A 185 31.13 -18.80 12.74
CA VAL A 185 32.03 -19.96 12.74
C VAL A 185 33.46 -19.58 13.16
N SER A 186 34.26 -20.59 13.51
CA SER A 186 35.67 -20.41 13.80
C SER A 186 36.45 -19.96 12.55
N ILE A 187 37.40 -19.06 12.74
CA ILE A 187 38.36 -18.65 11.71
C ILE A 187 39.60 -19.53 11.89
N ASN A 188 39.75 -20.51 11.02
CA ASN A 188 40.82 -21.48 11.06
C ASN A 188 41.93 -21.10 10.07
N ILE A 189 43.16 -20.92 10.57
CA ILE A 189 44.33 -20.65 9.75
C ILE A 189 44.95 -21.99 9.33
N PRO A 190 45.10 -22.28 8.04
CA PRO A 190 45.65 -23.55 7.57
C PRO A 190 47.11 -23.74 8.03
N LEU A 191 47.54 -24.99 8.09
CA LEU A 191 48.96 -25.33 8.29
C LEU A 191 49.77 -24.94 7.05
N ASP A 192 50.89 -24.25 7.25
CA ASP A 192 51.85 -23.99 6.18
C ASP A 192 52.41 -25.32 5.65
N GLN A 193 52.38 -25.48 4.33
CA GLN A 193 53.00 -26.62 3.65
C GLN A 193 54.45 -26.29 3.30
N VAL A 194 55.33 -26.42 4.30
CA VAL A 194 56.78 -26.31 4.09
C VAL A 194 57.31 -27.65 3.60
N LEU A 195 58.00 -27.66 2.45
CA LEU A 195 58.66 -28.86 1.94
C LEU A 195 59.79 -29.26 2.90
N ARG A 196 59.68 -30.45 3.48
CA ARG A 196 60.70 -31.03 4.38
C ARG A 196 61.77 -31.78 3.59
N GLY A 197 61.40 -32.36 2.47
CA GLY A 197 62.33 -33.03 1.58
C GLY A 197 61.66 -33.56 0.33
N SER A 198 62.48 -33.79 -0.69
CA SER A 198 62.06 -34.45 -1.92
C SER A 198 63.06 -35.53 -2.32
N SER A 199 62.57 -36.62 -2.89
CA SER A 199 63.43 -37.69 -3.42
C SER A 199 62.89 -38.22 -4.74
N ILE A 200 63.78 -38.57 -5.65
CA ILE A 200 63.40 -39.28 -6.88
C ILE A 200 63.33 -40.77 -6.54
N LYS A 201 62.19 -41.39 -6.82
CA LYS A 201 61.93 -42.81 -6.57
C LYS A 201 61.51 -43.52 -7.85
N THR A 202 61.55 -44.85 -7.81
CA THR A 202 61.07 -45.72 -8.88
C THR A 202 59.77 -46.38 -8.46
N VAL A 203 58.83 -46.47 -9.38
CA VAL A 203 57.59 -47.23 -9.23
C VAL A 203 57.92 -48.72 -9.18
N THR A 204 57.58 -49.37 -8.07
CA THR A 204 57.79 -50.82 -7.88
C THR A 204 56.52 -51.64 -8.09
N THR A 205 55.36 -50.99 -8.10
CA THR A 205 54.04 -51.65 -8.22
C THR A 205 53.14 -50.79 -9.09
N ALA A 206 52.48 -51.38 -10.08
CA ALA A 206 51.59 -50.64 -10.98
C ALA A 206 50.47 -49.92 -10.18
N ASN A 207 50.11 -48.70 -10.61
CA ASN A 207 49.15 -47.81 -9.97
C ASN A 207 49.49 -47.37 -8.53
N THR A 208 50.73 -47.56 -8.08
CA THR A 208 51.21 -47.13 -6.76
C THR A 208 52.55 -46.39 -6.93
N PRO A 209 52.74 -45.20 -6.35
CA PRO A 209 51.89 -44.55 -5.34
C PRO A 209 50.82 -43.60 -5.90
N TYR A 210 50.74 -43.44 -7.23
CA TYR A 210 49.72 -42.64 -7.91
C TYR A 210 49.02 -43.45 -9.00
N THR A 211 47.77 -43.09 -9.31
CA THR A 211 46.99 -43.72 -10.39
C THR A 211 47.68 -43.56 -11.74
N GLY A 212 47.86 -44.66 -12.48
CA GLY A 212 48.54 -44.65 -13.78
C GLY A 212 50.05 -44.88 -13.73
N ALA A 213 50.65 -45.02 -12.53
CA ALA A 213 52.06 -45.38 -12.38
C ALA A 213 52.39 -46.74 -13.03
N LYS A 214 53.43 -46.84 -13.85
CA LYS A 214 53.91 -48.12 -14.42
C LYS A 214 55.21 -48.54 -13.76
N VAL A 215 55.40 -49.85 -13.58
CA VAL A 215 56.60 -50.40 -12.95
C VAL A 215 57.84 -49.96 -13.73
N GLY A 216 58.81 -49.35 -13.03
CA GLY A 216 60.03 -48.79 -13.60
C GLY A 216 60.02 -47.27 -13.78
N ASP A 217 58.84 -46.62 -13.82
CA ASP A 217 58.73 -45.16 -13.97
C ASP A 217 59.42 -44.44 -12.80
N LYS A 218 60.00 -43.26 -13.07
CA LYS A 218 60.54 -42.39 -12.03
C LYS A 218 59.48 -41.36 -11.61
N TYR A 219 59.44 -41.04 -10.32
CA TYR A 219 58.61 -39.95 -9.77
C TYR A 219 59.37 -39.18 -8.71
N VAL A 220 59.05 -37.90 -8.55
CA VAL A 220 59.50 -37.09 -7.42
C VAL A 220 58.48 -37.24 -6.30
N GLU A 221 58.91 -37.75 -5.16
CA GLU A 221 58.14 -37.74 -3.91
C GLU A 221 58.47 -36.45 -3.14
N PHE A 222 57.43 -35.71 -2.75
CA PHE A 222 57.51 -34.54 -1.89
C PHE A 222 56.92 -34.86 -0.51
N LEU A 223 57.70 -34.59 0.53
CA LEU A 223 57.29 -34.75 1.93
C LEU A 223 57.21 -33.37 2.58
N PHE A 224 56.09 -33.05 3.21
CA PHE A 224 55.88 -31.76 3.86
C PHE A 224 56.00 -31.89 5.39
N GLN A 225 56.36 -30.79 6.06
CA GLN A 225 56.69 -30.81 7.49
C GLN A 225 55.48 -31.16 8.37
N ASN A 226 54.29 -30.65 8.00
CA ASN A 226 53.04 -30.80 8.75
C ASN A 226 51.99 -31.65 8.02
N ASN A 227 52.37 -32.36 6.96
CA ASN A 227 51.51 -33.29 6.23
C ASN A 227 52.29 -34.57 5.92
N ASN A 228 51.88 -35.66 6.56
CA ASN A 228 52.54 -36.96 6.42
C ASN A 228 52.12 -37.72 5.16
N THR A 229 51.14 -37.22 4.40
CA THR A 229 50.77 -37.79 3.11
C THR A 229 51.73 -37.26 2.04
N PRO A 230 52.56 -38.12 1.42
CA PRO A 230 53.48 -37.66 0.37
C PRO A 230 52.70 -37.22 -0.87
N GLN A 231 53.21 -36.20 -1.56
CA GLN A 231 52.71 -35.80 -2.87
C GLN A 231 53.66 -36.33 -3.95
N TYR A 232 53.12 -36.72 -5.10
CA TYR A 232 53.88 -37.39 -6.15
C TYR A 232 53.77 -36.65 -7.47
N LEU A 233 54.91 -36.41 -8.11
CA LEU A 233 55.00 -35.85 -9.46
C LEU A 233 55.73 -36.84 -10.38
N PRO A 234 55.04 -37.45 -11.36
CA PRO A 234 55.68 -38.34 -12.31
C PRO A 234 56.78 -37.60 -13.09
N VAL A 235 57.99 -38.17 -13.19
CA VAL A 235 59.11 -37.52 -13.90
C VAL A 235 58.82 -37.43 -15.40
N GLN A 236 58.05 -38.38 -15.95
CA GLN A 236 57.61 -38.35 -17.35
C GLN A 236 56.79 -37.10 -17.71
N ASP A 237 56.12 -36.48 -16.74
CA ASP A 237 55.36 -35.24 -16.94
C ASP A 237 56.27 -34.00 -16.91
N LEU A 238 57.52 -34.15 -16.46
CA LEU A 238 58.55 -33.11 -16.43
C LEU A 238 59.48 -33.15 -17.64
N VAL A 239 59.38 -34.19 -18.48
CA VAL A 239 60.22 -34.30 -19.67
C VAL A 239 59.57 -33.52 -20.80
N ASP A 240 60.21 -32.41 -21.20
CA ASP A 240 59.92 -31.77 -22.48
C ASP A 240 60.38 -32.70 -23.61
N VAL A 241 59.47 -33.55 -24.08
CA VAL A 241 59.74 -34.42 -25.23
C VAL A 241 59.68 -33.56 -26.49
N TYR A 242 60.84 -33.12 -26.98
CA TYR A 242 60.93 -32.57 -28.32
C TYR A 242 60.59 -33.68 -29.33
N LYS A 243 59.39 -33.62 -29.90
CA LYS A 243 59.02 -34.44 -31.04
C LYS A 243 59.57 -33.72 -32.27
N GLY A 244 60.61 -34.27 -32.88
CA GLY A 244 61.09 -33.78 -34.18
C GLY A 244 59.92 -33.68 -35.17
N ASP A 245 60.02 -32.80 -36.16
CA ASP A 245 58.97 -32.56 -37.15
C ASP A 245 58.68 -33.77 -38.08
N GLY A 246 59.39 -34.88 -37.87
CA GLY A 246 59.28 -36.12 -38.63
C GLY A 246 59.74 -36.01 -40.08
N THR A 247 60.05 -34.79 -40.53
CA THR A 247 60.35 -34.44 -41.92
C THR A 247 61.85 -34.27 -42.11
N TYR A 248 62.50 -33.51 -41.23
CA TYR A 248 63.94 -33.26 -41.25
C TYR A 248 64.64 -33.80 -40.01
N ILE A 249 63.98 -33.78 -38.85
CA ILE A 249 64.50 -34.33 -37.60
C ILE A 249 63.53 -35.37 -37.08
N GLU A 250 64.02 -36.58 -36.81
CA GLU A 250 63.28 -37.63 -36.11
C GLU A 250 64.02 -38.00 -34.84
N VAL A 251 63.31 -38.07 -33.72
CA VAL A 251 63.84 -38.62 -32.47
C VAL A 251 63.26 -40.02 -32.33
N SER A 252 64.12 -41.03 -32.41
CA SER A 252 63.69 -42.43 -32.34
C SER A 252 63.33 -42.84 -30.92
N ALA A 253 62.61 -43.95 -30.77
CA ALA A 253 62.27 -44.53 -29.47
C ALA A 253 63.51 -44.94 -28.63
N SER A 254 64.69 -45.02 -29.23
CA SER A 254 65.97 -45.29 -28.56
C SER A 254 66.74 -44.02 -28.18
N ASN A 255 66.07 -42.86 -28.15
CA ASN A 255 66.68 -41.54 -27.86
C ASN A 255 67.81 -41.16 -28.83
N VAL A 256 67.76 -41.66 -30.06
CA VAL A 256 68.69 -41.28 -31.12
C VAL A 256 68.06 -40.16 -31.93
N ILE A 257 68.75 -39.02 -32.01
CA ILE A 257 68.35 -37.93 -32.90
C ILE A 257 68.88 -38.24 -34.29
N GLN A 258 67.97 -38.47 -35.23
CA GLN A 258 68.26 -38.73 -36.63
C GLN A 258 67.92 -37.50 -37.47
N LEU A 259 68.86 -37.10 -38.32
CA LEU A 259 68.60 -36.14 -39.38
C LEU A 259 68.19 -36.91 -40.64
N LYS A 260 66.99 -36.64 -41.18
CA LYS A 260 66.50 -37.26 -42.42
C LYS A 260 67.22 -36.66 -43.62
N TYR A 261 68.39 -37.22 -43.89
CA TYR A 261 69.30 -36.74 -44.90
C TYR A 261 68.64 -36.65 -46.29
N ASP A 262 67.83 -37.62 -46.69
CA ASP A 262 67.17 -37.59 -48.01
C ASP A 262 66.19 -36.43 -48.16
N ALA A 263 65.43 -36.10 -47.12
CA ALA A 263 64.52 -34.97 -47.11
C ALA A 263 65.29 -33.63 -47.12
N LEU A 264 66.38 -33.54 -46.36
CA LEU A 264 67.26 -32.37 -46.33
C LEU A 264 67.97 -32.15 -47.68
N LYS A 265 68.45 -33.24 -48.29
CA LYS A 265 69.06 -33.26 -49.62
C LYS A 265 68.12 -32.77 -50.70
N ASN A 266 66.86 -33.20 -50.68
CA ASN A 266 65.87 -32.74 -51.64
C ASN A 266 65.60 -31.24 -51.49
N ARG A 267 65.46 -30.75 -50.25
CA ARG A 267 65.32 -29.31 -49.99
C ARG A 267 66.53 -28.52 -50.46
N LEU A 268 67.73 -28.95 -50.11
CA LEU A 268 68.98 -28.27 -50.50
C LEU A 268 69.17 -28.27 -52.02
N LYS A 269 68.78 -29.36 -52.72
CA LYS A 269 68.75 -29.39 -54.18
C LYS A 269 67.77 -28.37 -54.75
N THR A 270 66.55 -28.30 -54.22
CA THR A 270 65.55 -27.32 -54.67
C THR A 270 66.02 -25.89 -54.46
N ASP A 271 66.58 -25.58 -53.28
CA ASP A 271 67.10 -24.26 -52.95
C ASP A 271 68.31 -23.89 -53.84
N PHE A 272 69.18 -24.85 -54.17
CA PHE A 272 70.34 -24.64 -55.04
C PHE A 272 69.96 -24.47 -56.51
N ASP A 273 69.06 -25.31 -57.04
CA ASP A 273 68.57 -25.21 -58.42
C ASP A 273 67.88 -23.84 -58.66
N ALA A 274 67.33 -23.21 -57.62
CA ALA A 274 66.76 -21.87 -57.68
C ALA A 274 67.80 -20.73 -57.74
N VAL A 275 69.08 -21.00 -57.42
CA VAL A 275 70.15 -19.99 -57.32
C VAL A 275 71.12 -20.01 -58.52
N TYR A 276 71.10 -21.05 -59.35
CA TYR A 276 72.02 -21.19 -60.51
C TYR A 276 71.39 -20.82 -61.85
N ASP A 277 72.12 -20.03 -62.65
CA ASP A 277 71.79 -19.75 -64.04
C ASP A 277 72.23 -20.89 -64.98
N ALA A 278 71.66 -20.93 -66.19
CA ALA A 278 71.78 -22.03 -67.16
C ALA A 278 73.20 -22.26 -67.73
N LYS A 279 74.24 -21.55 -67.26
CA LYS A 279 75.60 -21.63 -67.82
C LYS A 279 76.59 -22.52 -67.06
N GLY A 280 76.16 -23.22 -66.00
CA GLY A 280 76.78 -24.49 -65.59
C GLY A 280 78.26 -24.44 -65.16
N ALA A 281 78.77 -23.33 -64.64
CA ALA A 281 80.11 -23.25 -64.07
C ALA A 281 80.10 -23.75 -62.61
N GLY A 282 80.44 -25.02 -62.38
CA GLY A 282 80.59 -25.62 -61.04
C GLY A 282 79.92 -26.99 -60.83
N THR A 283 79.24 -27.51 -61.86
CA THR A 283 78.37 -28.70 -61.76
C THR A 283 79.08 -29.96 -61.28
N ALA A 284 80.34 -30.17 -61.67
CA ALA A 284 81.11 -31.35 -61.27
C ALA A 284 81.55 -31.29 -59.79
N ALA A 285 82.04 -30.13 -59.33
CA ALA A 285 82.51 -29.95 -57.96
C ALA A 285 81.35 -29.97 -56.96
N ALA A 286 80.22 -29.32 -57.29
CA ALA A 286 79.01 -29.35 -56.47
C ALA A 286 78.38 -30.76 -56.41
N LYS A 287 78.36 -31.48 -57.53
CA LYS A 287 77.92 -32.88 -57.57
C LYS A 287 78.82 -33.78 -56.71
N SER A 288 80.13 -33.57 -56.77
CA SER A 288 81.09 -34.31 -55.95
C SER A 288 80.91 -34.03 -54.46
N ALA A 289 80.74 -32.75 -54.06
CA ALA A 289 80.49 -32.38 -52.67
C ALA A 289 79.14 -32.93 -52.16
N LEU A 290 78.11 -32.99 -53.01
CA LEU A 290 76.82 -33.59 -52.66
C LEU A 290 76.91 -35.12 -52.55
N ASP A 291 77.70 -35.77 -53.41
CA ASP A 291 77.91 -37.22 -53.34
C ASP A 291 78.78 -37.59 -52.11
N GLU A 292 79.74 -36.75 -51.72
CA GLU A 292 80.51 -36.88 -50.46
C GLU A 292 79.64 -36.65 -49.22
N PHE A 293 78.80 -35.60 -49.22
CA PHE A 293 77.85 -35.35 -48.16
C PHE A 293 76.80 -36.48 -48.06
N LYS A 294 76.39 -37.10 -49.18
CA LYS A 294 75.46 -38.26 -49.20
C LYS A 294 76.04 -39.49 -48.53
N ALA A 295 77.35 -39.70 -48.67
CA ALA A 295 78.05 -40.80 -48.05
C ALA A 295 78.44 -40.50 -46.59
N SER A 296 78.35 -39.24 -46.18
CA SER A 296 78.72 -38.79 -44.84
C SER A 296 77.61 -39.08 -43.84
N THR A 297 77.96 -39.70 -42.72
CA THR A 297 77.04 -39.84 -41.57
C THR A 297 77.54 -38.94 -40.46
N LEU A 298 76.74 -37.94 -40.06
CA LEU A 298 76.98 -37.22 -38.81
C LEU A 298 76.35 -38.01 -37.66
N VAL A 299 77.17 -38.80 -36.97
CA VAL A 299 76.75 -39.49 -35.74
C VAL A 299 77.13 -38.63 -34.55
N ILE A 300 76.14 -38.05 -33.87
CA ILE A 300 76.35 -37.45 -32.56
C ILE A 300 76.05 -38.54 -31.51
N GLN A 301 77.09 -39.19 -31.02
CA GLN A 301 76.98 -40.08 -29.87
C GLN A 301 77.01 -39.24 -28.59
N CYS A 302 75.88 -39.14 -27.91
CA CYS A 302 75.83 -38.65 -26.55
C CYS A 302 76.01 -39.82 -25.58
N THR A 303 77.05 -39.78 -24.75
CA THR A 303 77.20 -40.70 -23.61
C THR A 303 76.63 -40.00 -22.39
N ILE A 304 75.57 -40.54 -21.80
CA ILE A 304 75.04 -40.03 -20.52
C ILE A 304 75.80 -40.77 -19.41
N PRO A 305 76.59 -40.07 -18.56
CA PRO A 305 77.28 -40.73 -17.46
C PRO A 305 76.28 -41.32 -16.47
N GLY A 306 76.38 -42.61 -16.18
CA GLY A 306 75.65 -43.25 -15.07
C GLY A 306 74.39 -44.06 -15.42
N MET A 307 74.08 -44.28 -16.70
CA MET A 307 73.14 -45.34 -17.10
C MET A 307 73.91 -46.57 -17.55
N SER A 308 74.13 -47.50 -16.62
CA SER A 308 74.46 -48.91 -16.90
C SER A 308 73.18 -49.72 -17.02
#